data_AF-A0A926PW94-F1
#
_entry.id   AF-A0A926PW94-F1
#
_cell.length_a   1.000
_cell.length_b   1.000
_cell.length_c   1.000
_cell.angle_alpha   90.00
_cell.angle_beta   90.00
_cell.angle_gamma   90.00
#
_symmetry.space_group_name_H-M   'P 1'
#
loop_
_entity.id
_entity.type
_entity.pdbx_description
1 polymer ?
#
loop_
_entity_poly.entity_id
_entity_poly.type
_entity_poly.pdbx_seq_one_letter_code
_entity_poly.pdbx_strand_id
1 'polypeptide(L)'
;MPRSLNLKCLECSRLTIEQAIEQHGESGDGCWNPDVCHRRRSHYRNRPDVNAKRRGQRAAEQQLKQLTQLAQLATTDQVDIVPKTPPVALLYLYREDRPNAHLHAIAISVWQGDQKLASIPPKHCMGMANRYVRQYLLEVLATLEEKYGIREFEPEILMHPRECPIDPCPLRGL
;
A
#
# COMPACT_ATOMS: atom_id res chain seq x y z
N MET A 1 27.93 -21.50 -32.78
CA MET A 1 28.45 -22.34 -31.66
C MET A 1 29.75 -21.74 -31.13
N PRO A 2 30.01 -21.74 -29.82
CA PRO A 2 31.29 -21.27 -29.28
C PRO A 2 32.42 -22.15 -29.83
N ARG A 3 33.53 -21.53 -30.26
CA ARG A 3 34.70 -22.26 -30.75
C ARG A 3 35.28 -23.13 -29.64
N SER A 4 35.59 -24.38 -29.96
CA SER A 4 36.23 -25.32 -29.03
C SER A 4 37.58 -24.77 -28.58
N LEU A 5 37.96 -25.10 -27.34
CA LEU A 5 39.23 -24.70 -26.78
C LEU A 5 40.34 -25.59 -27.36
N ASN A 6 41.36 -24.96 -27.96
CA ASN A 6 42.60 -25.66 -28.31
C ASN A 6 43.40 -25.94 -27.02
N LEU A 7 43.41 -27.21 -26.60
CA LEU A 7 44.07 -27.68 -25.38
C LEU A 7 45.60 -27.48 -25.42
N LYS A 8 46.22 -27.71 -26.59
CA LYS A 8 47.66 -27.50 -26.78
C LYS A 8 48.08 -26.05 -26.54
N CYS A 9 47.32 -25.09 -27.07
CA CYS A 9 47.57 -23.66 -26.81
C CYS A 9 47.30 -23.27 -25.35
N LEU A 10 46.35 -23.93 -24.68
CA LEU A 10 46.09 -23.71 -23.25
C LEU A 10 47.26 -24.19 -22.39
N GLU A 11 47.79 -25.38 -22.65
CA GLU A 11 48.95 -25.94 -21.94
C GLU A 11 50.20 -25.09 -22.20
N CYS A 12 50.48 -24.78 -23.47
CA CYS A 12 51.57 -23.88 -23.86
C CYS A 12 51.50 -22.51 -23.16
N SER A 13 50.29 -21.98 -22.90
CA SER A 13 50.11 -20.70 -22.21
C SER A 13 50.54 -20.71 -20.74
N ARG A 14 50.67 -21.87 -20.11
CA ARG A 14 51.10 -22.03 -18.71
C ARG A 14 52.62 -22.11 -18.56
N LEU A 15 53.34 -22.46 -19.62
CA LEU A 15 54.79 -22.55 -19.62
C LEU A 15 55.46 -21.16 -19.53
N THR A 16 56.76 -21.12 -19.28
CA THR A 16 57.55 -19.92 -19.58
C THR A 16 57.72 -19.76 -21.10
N ILE A 17 58.25 -18.62 -21.57
CA ILE A 17 58.50 -18.41 -23.00
C ILE A 17 59.59 -19.36 -23.51
N GLU A 18 60.66 -19.50 -22.74
CA GLU A 18 61.81 -20.37 -23.05
C GLU A 18 61.37 -21.83 -23.19
N GLN A 19 60.64 -22.36 -22.20
CA GLN A 19 60.10 -23.73 -22.26
C GLN A 19 59.15 -23.95 -23.44
N ALA A 20 58.38 -22.92 -23.81
CA ALA A 20 57.47 -23.02 -24.95
C ALA A 20 58.22 -23.01 -26.29
N ILE A 21 59.32 -22.25 -26.41
CA ILE A 21 60.19 -22.24 -27.60
C ILE A 21 60.97 -23.54 -27.70
N GLU A 22 61.44 -24.09 -26.58
CA GLU A 22 62.14 -25.38 -26.57
C GLU A 22 61.22 -26.54 -26.99
N GLN A 23 60.01 -26.60 -26.44
CA GLN A 23 59.07 -27.70 -26.73
C GLN A 23 58.32 -27.54 -28.05
N HIS A 24 58.10 -26.30 -28.51
CA HIS A 24 57.26 -26.04 -29.70
C HIS A 24 57.97 -25.27 -30.81
N GLY A 25 59.23 -24.87 -30.63
CA GLY A 25 60.06 -24.24 -31.66
C GLY A 25 60.72 -25.26 -32.58
N GLU A 26 61.84 -24.87 -33.18
CA GLU A 26 62.52 -25.67 -34.22
C GLU A 26 63.02 -27.03 -33.72
N SER A 27 63.39 -27.12 -32.44
CA SER A 27 63.83 -28.37 -31.79
C SER A 27 62.68 -29.25 -31.30
N GLY A 28 61.44 -28.75 -31.37
CA GLY A 28 60.25 -29.40 -30.83
C GLY A 28 59.24 -29.76 -31.92
N ASP A 29 57.97 -29.40 -31.70
CA ASP A 29 56.89 -29.72 -32.65
C ASP A 29 56.64 -28.65 -33.73
N GLY A 30 57.49 -27.62 -33.81
CA GLY A 30 57.46 -26.58 -34.83
C GLY A 30 56.19 -25.71 -34.87
N CYS A 31 55.32 -25.78 -33.85
CA CYS A 31 54.07 -24.99 -33.86
C CYS A 31 54.22 -23.56 -33.31
N TRP A 32 55.38 -23.21 -32.73
CA TRP A 32 55.67 -21.88 -32.23
C TRP A 32 55.77 -20.87 -33.37
N ASN A 33 55.02 -19.77 -33.25
CA ASN A 33 55.08 -18.65 -34.17
C ASN A 33 55.23 -17.33 -33.37
N PRO A 34 56.35 -16.59 -33.53
CA PRO A 34 56.62 -15.39 -32.75
C PRO A 34 55.59 -14.28 -32.96
N ASP A 35 54.95 -14.18 -34.12
CA ASP A 35 53.99 -13.11 -34.42
C ASP A 35 52.66 -13.27 -33.68
N VAL A 36 52.26 -14.52 -33.39
CA VAL A 36 50.92 -14.82 -32.85
C VAL A 36 50.94 -15.52 -31.49
N CYS A 37 51.98 -16.29 -31.16
CA CYS A 37 51.99 -17.11 -29.95
C CYS A 37 52.05 -16.27 -28.67
N HIS A 38 52.77 -15.15 -28.65
CA HIS A 38 52.76 -14.25 -27.49
C HIS A 38 51.35 -13.74 -27.15
N ARG A 39 50.62 -13.23 -28.15
CA ARG A 39 49.25 -12.75 -28.00
C ARG A 39 48.29 -13.89 -27.63
N ARG A 40 48.39 -15.05 -28.30
CA ARG A 40 47.55 -16.22 -28.01
C ARG A 40 47.74 -16.71 -26.59
N ARG A 41 48.99 -16.84 -26.11
CA ARG A 41 49.29 -17.30 -24.76
C ARG A 41 48.76 -16.34 -23.70
N SER A 42 48.94 -15.04 -23.89
CA SER A 42 48.32 -14.02 -23.02
C SER A 42 46.79 -14.16 -22.99
N HIS A 43 46.16 -14.33 -24.16
CA HIS A 43 44.72 -14.55 -24.25
C HIS A 43 44.26 -15.81 -23.49
N TYR A 44 44.93 -16.96 -23.68
CA TYR A 44 44.57 -18.20 -22.99
C TYR A 44 44.76 -18.10 -21.48
N ARG A 45 45.81 -17.42 -21.03
CA ARG A 45 46.10 -17.20 -19.60
C ARG A 45 45.05 -16.34 -18.91
N ASN A 46 44.62 -15.25 -19.55
CA ASN A 46 43.67 -14.29 -18.98
C ASN A 46 42.20 -14.64 -19.28
N ARG A 47 41.95 -15.67 -20.10
CA ARG A 47 40.59 -16.11 -20.47
C ARG A 47 39.70 -16.45 -19.27
N PRO A 48 40.16 -17.15 -18.22
CA PRO A 48 39.33 -17.46 -17.05
C PRO A 48 38.82 -16.19 -16.36
N ASP A 49 39.69 -15.20 -16.15
CA ASP A 49 39.35 -13.94 -15.48
C ASP A 49 38.40 -13.09 -16.31
N VAL A 50 38.67 -12.97 -17.61
CA VAL A 50 37.79 -12.27 -18.55
C VAL A 50 36.40 -12.92 -18.59
N ASN A 51 36.34 -14.25 -18.58
CA ASN A 51 35.07 -14.97 -18.54
C ASN A 51 34.35 -14.81 -17.19
N ALA A 52 35.07 -14.80 -16.07
CA ALA A 52 34.51 -14.55 -14.76
C ALA A 52 33.89 -13.15 -14.67
N LYS A 53 34.61 -12.12 -15.14
CA LYS A 53 34.11 -10.75 -15.22
C LYS A 53 32.86 -10.63 -16.07
N ARG A 54 32.85 -11.28 -17.25
CA ARG A 54 31.67 -11.32 -18.15
C ARG A 54 30.47 -12.02 -17.52
N ARG A 55 30.68 -13.09 -16.75
CA ARG A 55 29.59 -13.77 -16.01
C ARG A 55 29.00 -12.84 -14.95
N GLY A 56 29.85 -12.15 -14.18
CA GLY A 56 29.40 -11.18 -13.17
C GLY A 56 28.57 -10.05 -13.77
N GLN A 57 29.02 -9.48 -14.90
CA GLN A 57 28.28 -8.43 -15.62
C GLN A 57 26.90 -8.92 -16.10
N ARG A 58 26.82 -10.12 -16.67
CA ARG A 58 25.54 -10.69 -17.12
C ARG A 58 24.57 -10.95 -15.97
N ALA A 59 25.06 -11.43 -14.84
CA ALA A 59 24.23 -11.66 -13.65
C ALA A 59 23.65 -10.34 -13.12
N ALA A 60 24.49 -9.29 -13.02
CA ALA A 60 24.04 -7.96 -12.60
C ALA A 60 23.03 -7.34 -13.58
N GLU A 61 23.24 -7.48 -14.88
CA GLU A 61 22.32 -6.97 -15.92
C GLU A 61 20.97 -7.72 -15.89
N GLN A 62 20.98 -9.04 -15.64
CA GLN A 62 19.76 -9.83 -15.47
C GLN A 62 19.00 -9.41 -14.21
N GLN A 63 19.70 -9.20 -13.09
CA GLN A 63 19.10 -8.73 -11.85
C GLN A 63 18.46 -7.35 -12.01
N LEU A 64 19.14 -6.43 -12.72
CA LEU A 64 18.59 -5.10 -13.01
C LEU A 64 17.33 -5.19 -13.88
N LYS A 65 17.33 -6.01 -14.93
CA LYS A 65 16.14 -6.22 -15.78
C LYS A 65 14.96 -6.77 -14.98
N GLN A 66 15.22 -7.70 -14.07
CA GLN A 66 14.18 -8.30 -13.23
C GLN A 66 13.58 -7.27 -12.25
N LEU A 67 14.42 -6.43 -11.64
CA LEU A 67 13.97 -5.34 -10.77
C LEU A 67 13.14 -4.31 -11.53
N THR A 68 13.57 -3.90 -12.73
CA THR A 68 12.82 -2.96 -13.57
C THR A 68 11.46 -3.51 -13.98
N GLN A 69 11.38 -4.81 -14.31
CA GLN A 69 10.13 -5.45 -14.68
C GLN A 69 9.15 -5.56 -13.50
N LEU A 70 9.64 -5.85 -12.29
CA LEU A 70 8.83 -5.83 -11.07
C LEU A 70 8.32 -4.43 -10.73
N ALA A 71 9.14 -3.39 -10.92
CA ALA A 71 8.74 -2.01 -10.69
C ALA A 71 7.64 -1.54 -11.67
N GLN A 72 7.66 -2.00 -12.92
CA GLN A 72 6.62 -1.66 -13.91
C GLN A 72 5.26 -2.30 -13.61
N LEU A 73 5.26 -3.53 -13.08
CA LEU A 73 4.04 -4.25 -12.67
C LEU A 73 3.43 -3.74 -11.37
N ALA A 74 4.18 -2.97 -10.56
CA ALA A 74 3.72 -2.41 -9.30
C ALA A 74 2.98 -1.06 -9.46
N THR A 75 2.66 -0.66 -10.69
CA THR A 75 1.79 0.50 -10.94
C THR A 75 0.37 0.12 -10.54
N THR A 76 0.07 0.31 -9.26
CA THR A 76 -1.28 0.11 -8.73
C THR A 76 -2.08 1.33 -9.14
N ASP A 77 -2.94 1.19 -10.16
CA ASP A 77 -3.87 2.24 -10.55
C ASP A 77 -4.80 2.53 -9.37
N GLN A 78 -4.56 3.66 -8.70
CA GLN A 78 -5.46 4.18 -7.68
C GLN A 78 -6.67 4.79 -8.38
N VAL A 79 -7.79 4.06 -8.33
CA VAL A 79 -9.08 4.55 -8.82
C VAL A 79 -9.79 5.22 -7.65
N ASP A 80 -9.75 6.54 -7.60
CA ASP A 80 -10.51 7.34 -6.63
C ASP A 80 -11.99 7.30 -6.98
N ILE A 81 -12.72 6.34 -6.41
CA ILE A 81 -14.18 6.30 -6.45
C ILE A 81 -14.68 7.29 -5.39
N VAL A 82 -15.19 8.45 -5.80
CA VAL A 82 -15.85 9.38 -4.88
C VAL A 82 -17.31 8.93 -4.72
N PRO A 83 -17.70 8.32 -3.59
CA PRO A 83 -19.09 7.96 -3.37
C PRO A 83 -19.93 9.25 -3.26
N LYS A 84 -21.02 9.33 -4.01
CA LYS A 84 -22.02 10.37 -3.82
C LYS A 84 -22.77 10.07 -2.52
N THR A 85 -22.31 10.62 -1.41
CA THR A 85 -22.92 10.42 -0.09
C THR A 85 -24.16 11.32 0.04
N PRO A 86 -25.38 10.76 0.14
CA PRO A 86 -26.55 11.55 0.50
C PRO A 86 -26.44 12.01 1.96
N PRO A 87 -27.05 13.14 2.33
CA PRO A 87 -27.11 13.56 3.72
C PRO A 87 -28.01 12.63 4.53
N VAL A 88 -27.62 12.35 5.78
CA VAL A 88 -28.34 11.49 6.72
C VAL A 88 -28.55 12.20 8.05
N ALA A 89 -29.63 11.86 8.76
CA ALA A 89 -29.93 12.40 10.08
C ALA A 89 -29.79 11.31 11.16
N LEU A 90 -28.94 11.57 12.14
CA LEU A 90 -28.72 10.70 13.30
C LEU A 90 -29.54 11.20 14.49
N LEU A 91 -30.33 10.31 15.08
CA LEU A 91 -31.10 10.57 16.30
C LEU A 91 -30.39 9.91 17.50
N TYR A 92 -29.99 10.72 18.47
CA TYR A 92 -29.40 10.27 19.72
C TYR A 92 -30.46 10.31 20.82
N LEU A 93 -30.67 9.18 21.49
CA LEU A 93 -31.57 9.06 22.61
C LEU A 93 -30.77 8.83 23.89
N TYR A 94 -30.87 9.77 24.83
CA TYR A 94 -30.26 9.64 26.14
C TYR A 94 -31.23 8.90 27.05
N ARG A 95 -31.02 7.60 27.27
CA ARG A 95 -31.86 6.73 28.11
C ARG A 95 -31.06 5.54 28.61
N GLU A 96 -31.47 4.94 29.73
CA GLU A 96 -30.85 3.70 30.19
C GLU A 96 -31.16 2.55 29.23
N ASP A 97 -30.20 1.65 29.04
CA ASP A 97 -30.35 0.44 28.24
C ASP A 97 -31.10 -0.63 29.04
N ARG A 98 -32.39 -0.35 29.28
CA ARG A 98 -33.34 -1.30 29.86
C ARG A 98 -34.75 -1.10 29.30
N PRO A 99 -35.59 -2.14 29.33
CA PRO A 99 -36.99 -2.03 28.95
C PRO A 99 -37.69 -0.94 29.75
N ASN A 100 -38.51 -0.14 29.06
CA ASN A 100 -39.30 0.96 29.66
C ASN A 100 -38.49 2.04 30.39
N ALA A 101 -37.17 2.14 30.15
CA ALA A 101 -36.38 3.27 30.64
C ALA A 101 -36.98 4.60 30.13
N HIS A 102 -37.03 5.58 31.03
CA HIS A 102 -37.47 6.92 30.66
C HIS A 102 -36.48 7.57 29.71
N LEU A 103 -37.00 8.25 28.69
CA LEU A 103 -36.21 9.09 27.80
C LEU A 103 -35.81 10.37 28.54
N HIS A 104 -34.53 10.56 28.77
CA HIS A 104 -34.01 11.73 29.48
C HIS A 104 -33.87 12.93 28.53
N ALA A 105 -33.27 12.73 27.36
CA ALA A 105 -33.06 13.78 26.37
C ALA A 105 -32.94 13.19 24.96
N ILE A 106 -33.05 14.06 23.96
CA ILE A 106 -32.76 13.74 22.55
C ILE A 106 -31.83 14.77 21.95
N ALA A 107 -30.99 14.34 21.02
CA ALA A 107 -30.18 15.21 20.17
C ALA A 107 -30.23 14.71 18.73
N ILE A 108 -30.05 15.61 17.76
CA ILE A 108 -30.12 15.26 16.35
C ILE A 108 -28.97 15.93 15.61
N SER A 109 -28.32 15.21 14.71
CA SER A 109 -27.27 15.76 13.84
C SER A 109 -27.41 15.29 12.41
N VAL A 110 -27.11 16.17 11.47
CA VAL A 110 -27.11 15.86 10.03
C VAL A 110 -25.68 15.75 9.53
N TRP A 111 -25.39 14.68 8.80
CA TRP A 111 -24.07 14.36 8.27
C TRP A 111 -24.13 14.07 6.77
N GLN A 112 -23.05 14.37 6.05
CA GLN A 112 -22.85 13.96 4.68
C GLN A 112 -21.41 13.47 4.52
N GLY A 113 -21.24 12.14 4.46
CA GLY A 113 -19.92 11.53 4.67
C GLY A 113 -19.34 11.97 6.01
N ASP A 114 -18.13 12.52 5.98
CA ASP A 114 -17.41 12.97 7.19
C ASP A 114 -17.76 14.40 7.63
N GLN A 115 -18.61 15.09 6.87
CA GLN A 115 -18.97 16.48 7.14
C GLN A 115 -20.27 16.58 7.96
N LYS A 116 -20.20 17.23 9.12
CA LYS A 116 -21.40 17.61 9.89
C LYS A 116 -22.05 18.84 9.26
N LEU A 117 -23.24 18.68 8.68
CA LEU A 117 -23.98 19.76 8.02
C LEU A 117 -24.80 20.59 9.01
N ALA A 118 -25.41 19.94 10.00
CA ALA A 118 -26.22 20.61 11.01
C ALA A 118 -26.26 19.85 12.33
N SER A 119 -26.58 20.59 13.40
CA SER A 119 -26.88 20.04 14.71
C SER A 119 -28.11 20.73 15.25
N ILE A 120 -29.12 19.95 15.62
CA ILE A 120 -30.28 20.46 16.33
C ILE A 120 -29.94 20.36 17.82
N PRO A 121 -30.11 21.47 18.59
CA PRO A 121 -29.74 21.47 20.00
C PRO A 121 -30.40 20.33 20.78
N PRO A 122 -29.66 19.71 21.72
CA PRO A 122 -30.19 18.68 22.58
C PRO A 122 -31.32 19.25 23.45
N LYS A 123 -32.37 18.44 23.67
CA LYS A 123 -33.54 18.83 24.47
C LYS A 123 -33.84 17.79 25.52
N HIS A 124 -33.98 18.23 26.78
CA HIS A 124 -34.48 17.37 27.84
C HIS A 124 -35.93 16.97 27.53
N CYS A 125 -36.21 15.68 27.67
CA CYS A 125 -37.53 15.09 27.51
C CYS A 125 -38.19 14.79 28.86
N MET A 126 -37.51 15.03 29.98
CA MET A 126 -38.06 14.86 31.31
C MET A 126 -39.37 15.66 31.46
N GLY A 127 -40.47 14.97 31.80
CA GLY A 127 -41.81 15.57 31.91
C GLY A 127 -42.60 15.67 30.59
N MET A 128 -42.01 15.31 29.44
CA MET A 128 -42.74 15.24 28.17
C MET A 128 -43.42 13.87 28.01
N ALA A 129 -44.72 13.87 27.72
CA ALA A 129 -45.39 12.66 27.27
C ALA A 129 -44.88 12.24 25.89
N ASN A 130 -44.86 10.93 25.60
CA ASN A 130 -44.37 10.36 24.33
C ASN A 130 -44.99 11.01 23.08
N ARG A 131 -46.24 11.46 23.15
CA ARG A 131 -46.91 12.18 22.05
C ARG A 131 -46.18 13.48 21.65
N TYR A 132 -45.67 14.24 22.62
CA TYR A 132 -44.97 15.49 22.38
C TYR A 132 -43.57 15.26 21.82
N VAL A 133 -42.89 14.19 22.27
CA VAL A 133 -41.60 13.79 21.70
C VAL A 133 -41.78 13.40 20.23
N ARG A 134 -42.78 12.58 19.92
CA ARG A 134 -43.09 12.20 18.53
C ARG A 134 -43.44 13.40 17.66
N GLN A 135 -44.28 14.31 18.15
CA GLN A 135 -44.63 15.53 17.42
C GLN A 135 -43.39 16.37 17.12
N TYR A 136 -42.51 16.58 18.11
CA TYR A 136 -41.26 17.29 17.91
C TYR A 136 -40.36 16.64 16.85
N LEU A 137 -40.24 15.30 16.86
CA LEU A 137 -39.47 14.58 15.85
C LEU A 137 -40.05 14.73 14.43
N LEU A 138 -41.39 14.79 14.30
CA LEU A 138 -42.04 15.04 13.01
C LEU A 138 -41.79 16.47 12.51
N GLU A 139 -41.85 17.47 13.39
CA GLU A 139 -41.51 18.86 13.05
C GLU A 139 -40.05 19.01 12.62
N VAL A 140 -39.15 18.28 13.28
CA VAL A 140 -37.75 18.19 12.86
C VAL A 140 -37.63 17.55 11.48
N LEU A 141 -38.26 16.40 11.23
CA LEU A 141 -38.21 15.74 9.92
C LEU A 141 -38.75 16.63 8.80
N ALA A 142 -39.83 17.37 9.03
CA ALA A 142 -40.33 18.33 8.05
C ALA A 142 -39.28 19.40 7.70
N THR A 143 -38.57 19.92 8.72
CA THR A 143 -37.48 20.89 8.53
C THR A 143 -36.28 20.28 7.80
N LEU A 144 -35.95 19.01 8.09
CA LEU A 144 -34.84 18.31 7.46
C LEU A 144 -35.15 17.89 6.03
N GLU A 145 -36.40 17.55 5.72
CA GLU A 145 -36.85 17.27 4.36
C GLU A 145 -36.74 18.53 3.50
N GLU A 146 -37.21 19.68 3.99
CA GLU A 146 -37.13 20.96 3.28
C GLU A 146 -35.68 21.37 3.00
N LYS A 147 -34.77 21.23 3.97
CA LYS A 147 -33.39 21.72 3.86
C LYS A 147 -32.40 20.74 3.23
N TYR A 148 -32.57 19.45 3.49
CA TYR A 148 -31.59 18.41 3.16
C TYR A 148 -32.20 17.23 2.38
N GLY A 149 -33.52 17.20 2.16
CA GLY A 149 -34.19 16.08 1.50
C GLY A 149 -34.28 14.81 2.36
N ILE A 150 -34.08 14.92 3.67
CA ILE A 150 -34.08 13.79 4.60
C ILE A 150 -35.50 13.54 5.10
N ARG A 151 -36.01 12.32 4.91
CA ARG A 151 -37.39 11.93 5.27
C ARG A 151 -37.50 11.05 6.50
N GLU A 152 -36.40 10.44 6.90
CA GLU A 152 -36.33 9.54 8.04
C GLU A 152 -34.98 9.68 8.75
N PHE A 153 -34.96 9.23 10.01
CA PHE A 153 -33.71 9.10 10.76
C PHE A 153 -33.09 7.74 10.48
N GLU A 154 -31.77 7.69 10.54
CA GLU A 154 -31.05 6.42 10.72
C GLU A 154 -31.46 5.75 12.04
N PRO A 155 -31.17 4.45 12.22
CA PRO A 155 -31.42 3.75 13.48
C PRO A 155 -30.92 4.53 14.70
N GLU A 156 -31.76 4.56 15.73
CA GLU A 156 -31.51 5.36 16.93
C GLU A 156 -30.20 4.97 17.62
N ILE A 157 -29.43 5.98 18.01
CA ILE A 157 -28.20 5.82 18.76
C ILE A 157 -28.53 6.00 20.24
N LEU A 158 -28.39 4.94 21.02
CA LEU A 158 -28.61 4.98 22.47
C LEU A 158 -27.36 5.52 23.18
N MET A 159 -27.56 6.52 24.03
CA MET A 159 -26.53 7.15 24.87
C MET A 159 -26.94 7.03 26.34
N HIS A 160 -25.97 6.91 27.25
CA HIS A 160 -26.29 6.87 28.67
C HIS A 160 -26.84 8.23 29.15
N PRO A 161 -27.84 8.30 30.06
CA PRO A 161 -28.41 9.58 30.50
C PRO A 161 -27.40 10.55 31.12
N ARG A 162 -26.37 10.03 31.79
CA ARG A 162 -25.27 10.84 32.36
C ARG A 162 -24.40 11.53 31.29
N GLU A 163 -24.43 11.05 30.05
CA GLU A 163 -23.72 11.65 28.92
C GLU A 163 -24.51 12.80 28.27
N CYS A 164 -25.67 13.17 28.84
CA CYS A 164 -26.46 14.29 28.35
C CYS A 164 -25.61 15.57 28.27
N PRO A 165 -25.54 16.24 27.11
CA PRO A 165 -24.70 17.41 26.89
C PRO A 165 -25.30 18.73 27.40
N ILE A 166 -26.56 18.73 27.86
CA ILE A 166 -27.28 19.94 28.29
C ILE A 166 -26.74 20.39 29.66
N ASP A 167 -26.60 21.71 29.85
CA ASP A 167 -26.19 22.31 31.13
C ASP A 167 -27.16 23.44 31.52
N PRO A 168 -27.73 23.45 32.75
CA PRO A 168 -27.63 22.41 33.79
C PRO A 168 -28.42 21.13 33.45
N CYS A 169 -27.82 19.96 33.69
CA CYS A 169 -28.50 18.66 33.57
C CYS A 169 -28.75 18.04 34.96
N PRO A 170 -29.99 17.58 35.24
CA PRO A 170 -30.35 17.02 36.55
C PRO A 170 -29.67 15.67 36.86
N LEU A 171 -29.13 14.97 35.86
CA LEU A 171 -28.47 13.67 36.03
C LEU A 171 -26.94 13.77 36.07
N ARG A 172 -26.38 14.96 35.85
CA ARG A 172 -24.94 15.22 35.85
C ARG A 172 -24.52 15.61 37.28
N GLY A 173 -24.25 14.62 38.12
CA GLY A 173 -23.87 14.82 39.54
C GLY A 173 -24.50 13.86 40.55
N LEU A 174 -25.34 12.92 40.08
CA LEU A 174 -25.90 11.81 40.87
C LEU A 174 -25.09 10.53 40.65
#